data_AF-A0A7S0M3W7-F1
#
_entry.id   AF-A0A7S0M3W7-F1
#
_cell.length_a   1.000
_cell.length_b   1.000
_cell.length_c   1.000
_cell.angle_alpha   90.00
_cell.angle_beta   90.00
_cell.angle_gamma   90.00
#
_symmetry.space_group_name_H-M   'P 1'
#
loop_
_entity.id
_entity.type
_entity.pdbx_description
1 polymer ?
#
loop_
_entity_poly.entity_id
_entity_poly.type
_entity_poly.pdbx_seq_one_letter_code
_entity_poly.pdbx_strand_id
1 'polypeptide(L)'
;GGFHGKSTLLQAIQLGVYNHIPGDGRELVATDAAAVTIRAEDGRSVAGVDVRPFINNLPFGKGTADFSTPDASGSTSQAANIIEALEVGARVLLIDEDTAATNFMIRDRRMTQLVAPSKEPITPFIGRVRQLYNEMGVSTVLVVGGCGDYFDVADCVIM
;
A
#
# COMPACT_ATOMS: atom_id res chain seq x y z
N GLY A 1 6.66 -4.28 -18.92
CA GLY A 1 6.44 -5.73 -18.74
C GLY A 1 7.14 -6.26 -17.49
N GLY A 2 7.00 -7.55 -17.17
CA GLY A 2 7.79 -8.21 -16.10
C GLY A 2 9.28 -8.27 -16.46
N PHE A 3 10.18 -8.23 -15.47
CA PHE A 3 11.65 -8.24 -15.65
C PHE A 3 12.29 -7.07 -16.44
N HIS A 4 11.58 -5.95 -16.59
CA HIS A 4 12.11 -4.73 -17.22
C HIS A 4 12.60 -3.67 -16.22
N GLY A 5 12.95 -4.07 -14.99
CA GLY A 5 13.58 -3.17 -14.02
C GLY A 5 12.65 -2.32 -13.14
N LYS A 6 11.32 -2.50 -13.21
CA LYS A 6 10.36 -1.75 -12.36
C LYS A 6 10.67 -1.89 -10.86
N SER A 7 10.76 -3.13 -10.37
CA SER A 7 11.08 -3.39 -8.96
C SER A 7 12.52 -3.00 -8.63
N THR A 8 13.46 -3.09 -9.59
CA THR A 8 14.84 -2.61 -9.40
C THR A 8 14.89 -1.10 -9.17
N LEU A 9 14.12 -0.32 -9.93
CA LEU A 9 13.99 1.11 -9.72
C LEU A 9 13.35 1.43 -8.37
N LEU A 10 12.25 0.75 -8.03
CA LEU A 10 11.59 0.95 -6.73
C LEU A 10 12.53 0.58 -5.57
N GLN A 11 13.29 -0.50 -5.66
CA GLN A 11 14.28 -0.89 -4.65
C GLN A 11 15.38 0.16 -4.46
N ALA A 12 15.85 0.80 -5.54
CA ALA A 12 16.78 1.91 -5.43
C ALA A 12 16.15 3.10 -4.69
N ILE A 13 14.89 3.44 -4.99
CA ILE A 13 14.14 4.48 -4.29
C ILE A 13 13.94 4.13 -2.80
N GLN A 14 13.58 2.88 -2.48
CA GLN A 14 13.41 2.41 -1.11
C GLN A 14 14.66 2.59 -0.26
N LEU A 15 15.84 2.33 -0.85
CA LEU A 15 17.12 2.46 -0.14
C LEU A 15 17.70 3.89 -0.18
N GLY A 16 17.14 4.77 -1.03
CA GLY A 16 17.53 6.18 -1.13
C GLY A 16 17.24 7.03 0.12
N VAL A 17 16.64 6.45 1.16
CA VAL A 17 16.58 7.06 2.51
C VAL A 17 17.93 7.01 3.23
N TYR A 18 18.87 6.21 2.73
CA TYR A 18 20.22 6.08 3.26
C TYR A 18 21.25 6.66 2.28
N ASN A 19 22.35 7.16 2.83
CA ASN A 19 23.52 7.48 2.02
C ASN A 19 24.21 6.19 1.58
N HIS A 20 24.64 6.13 0.32
CA HIS A 20 25.43 5.02 -0.21
C HIS A 20 26.91 5.42 -0.36
N ILE A 21 27.80 4.43 -0.31
CA ILE A 21 29.23 4.66 -0.51
C ILE A 21 29.52 5.02 -1.98
N PRO A 22 30.60 5.78 -2.26
CA PRO A 22 31.00 6.06 -3.65
C PRO A 22 31.21 4.79 -4.46
N GLY A 23 30.67 4.75 -5.68
CA GLY A 23 30.78 3.60 -6.59
C GLY A 23 29.76 2.49 -6.38
N ASP A 24 28.79 2.65 -5.46
CA ASP A 24 27.67 1.70 -5.27
C ASP A 24 26.70 1.68 -6.47
N GLY A 25 26.63 2.76 -7.24
CA GLY A 25 25.70 2.97 -8.34
C GLY A 25 24.40 3.66 -7.93
N ARG A 26 24.10 3.73 -6.62
CA ARG A 26 22.93 4.42 -6.05
C ARG A 26 23.30 5.64 -5.20
N GLU A 27 24.57 6.05 -5.18
CA GLU A 27 25.06 7.16 -4.35
C GLU A 27 24.43 8.53 -4.65
N LEU A 28 23.75 8.66 -5.80
CA LEU A 28 22.97 9.86 -6.17
C LEU A 28 21.46 9.60 -6.19
N VAL A 29 21.00 8.44 -5.72
CA VAL A 29 19.58 8.13 -5.54
C VAL A 29 19.19 8.55 -4.13
N ALA A 30 18.32 9.55 -4.02
CA ALA A 30 17.83 10.06 -2.76
C ALA A 30 16.30 10.01 -2.74
N THR A 31 15.75 9.72 -1.56
CA THR A 31 14.32 9.64 -1.29
C THR A 31 14.01 10.40 0.01
N ASP A 32 12.77 10.85 0.17
CA ASP A 32 12.31 11.43 1.43
C ASP A 32 12.61 10.47 2.60
N ALA A 33 13.25 10.99 3.66
CA ALA A 33 13.68 10.17 4.80
C ALA A 33 12.50 9.51 5.56
N ALA A 34 11.28 10.02 5.37
CA ALA A 34 10.04 9.45 5.89
C ALA A 34 9.32 8.56 4.86
N ALA A 35 10.01 8.07 3.83
CA ALA A 35 9.46 7.08 2.92
C ALA A 35 9.41 5.69 3.56
N VAL A 36 8.29 4.99 3.40
CA VAL A 36 8.06 3.66 3.97
C VAL A 36 7.60 2.70 2.87
N THR A 37 8.25 1.54 2.82
CA THR A 37 7.83 0.43 1.97
C THR A 37 6.62 -0.26 2.59
N ILE A 38 5.55 -0.38 1.81
CA ILE A 38 4.32 -1.05 2.21
C ILE A 38 4.17 -2.34 1.41
N ARG A 39 3.84 -3.43 2.10
CA ARG A 39 3.62 -4.76 1.50
C ARG A 39 2.58 -5.55 2.30
N ALA A 40 2.09 -6.64 1.73
CA ALA A 40 1.35 -7.63 2.50
C ALA A 40 2.31 -8.42 3.39
N GLU A 41 1.90 -8.60 4.65
CA GLU A 41 2.64 -9.34 5.68
C GLU A 41 1.69 -10.39 6.29
N ASP A 42 1.30 -11.38 5.49
CA ASP A 42 0.37 -12.42 5.92
C ASP A 42 0.90 -13.16 7.15
N GLY A 43 0.05 -13.32 8.17
CA GLY A 43 0.38 -13.99 9.43
C GLY A 43 1.04 -13.12 10.50
N ARG A 44 1.31 -11.82 10.24
CA ARG A 44 1.84 -10.94 11.30
C ARG A 44 0.77 -10.64 12.36
N SER A 45 1.22 -10.32 13.57
CA SER A 45 0.35 -9.74 14.59
C SER A 45 0.09 -8.26 14.31
N VAL A 46 -1.10 -7.81 14.73
CA VAL A 46 -1.51 -6.41 14.77
C VAL A 46 -2.13 -6.17 16.14
N ALA A 47 -1.86 -5.02 16.76
CA ALA A 47 -2.39 -4.68 18.08
C ALA A 47 -2.81 -3.21 18.12
N GLY A 48 -4.10 -2.98 18.30
CA GLY A 48 -4.68 -1.67 18.56
C GLY A 48 -4.67 -0.68 17.39
N VAL A 49 -4.85 -1.17 16.15
CA VAL A 49 -4.81 -0.32 14.95
C VAL A 49 -6.21 -0.02 14.42
N ASP A 50 -6.51 1.26 14.13
CA ASP A 50 -7.77 1.65 13.49
C ASP A 50 -7.70 1.42 11.98
N VAL A 51 -8.14 0.23 11.54
CA VAL A 51 -8.13 -0.16 10.13
C VAL A 51 -9.41 0.23 9.37
N ARG A 52 -10.37 0.94 10.00
CA ARG A 52 -11.62 1.39 9.37
C ARG A 52 -11.47 2.09 8.01
N PRO A 53 -10.40 2.88 7.74
CA PRO A 53 -10.23 3.52 6.43
C PRO A 53 -10.21 2.52 5.27
N PHE A 54 -9.77 1.30 5.51
CA PHE A 54 -9.64 0.24 4.51
C PHE A 54 -10.48 -1.00 4.79
N ILE A 55 -10.74 -1.34 6.04
CA ILE A 55 -11.39 -2.58 6.46
C ILE A 55 -12.60 -2.26 7.33
N ASN A 56 -13.78 -2.62 6.86
CA ASN A 56 -15.05 -2.42 7.53
C ASN A 56 -15.80 -3.76 7.64
N ASN A 57 -16.72 -3.88 8.60
CA ASN A 57 -17.68 -5.00 8.65
C ASN A 57 -17.03 -6.40 8.62
N LEU A 58 -15.97 -6.61 9.41
CA LEU A 58 -15.34 -7.93 9.50
C LEU A 58 -16.35 -9.00 9.97
N PRO A 59 -16.18 -10.26 9.54
CA PRO A 59 -16.99 -11.37 10.00
C PRO A 59 -17.02 -11.46 11.54
N PHE A 60 -18.16 -11.93 12.08
CA PHE A 60 -18.39 -12.10 13.52
C PHE A 60 -18.38 -10.79 14.34
N GLY A 61 -18.52 -9.63 13.67
CA GLY A 61 -18.62 -8.34 14.36
C GLY A 61 -17.31 -7.90 15.03
N LYS A 62 -16.16 -8.39 14.54
CA LYS A 62 -14.86 -7.92 15.04
C LYS A 62 -14.73 -6.41 14.82
N GLY A 63 -14.39 -5.70 15.88
CA GLY A 63 -14.15 -4.26 15.83
C GLY A 63 -12.95 -3.93 14.95
N THR A 64 -13.11 -2.94 14.07
CA THR A 64 -12.05 -2.44 13.17
C THR A 64 -11.42 -1.12 13.63
N ALA A 65 -11.99 -0.49 14.67
CA ALA A 65 -11.47 0.74 15.26
C ALA A 65 -10.30 0.52 16.24
N ASP A 66 -10.18 -0.70 16.77
CA ASP A 66 -9.15 -1.14 17.72
C ASP A 66 -8.74 -2.57 17.34
N PHE A 67 -8.35 -2.73 16.06
CA PHE A 67 -8.15 -4.05 15.48
C PHE A 67 -6.89 -4.70 16.07
N SER A 68 -7.08 -5.89 16.61
CA SER A 68 -6.01 -6.72 17.16
C SER A 68 -6.18 -8.17 16.70
N THR A 69 -5.10 -8.79 16.24
CA THR A 69 -5.05 -10.21 15.86
C THR A 69 -3.63 -10.73 15.95
N PRO A 70 -3.40 -12.00 16.37
CA PRO A 70 -2.09 -12.63 16.27
C PRO A 70 -1.78 -13.13 14.85
N ASP A 71 -2.78 -13.15 13.97
CA ASP A 71 -2.72 -13.75 12.63
C ASP A 71 -3.56 -12.90 11.66
N ALA A 72 -2.92 -11.90 11.04
CA ALA A 72 -3.57 -10.99 10.09
C ALA A 72 -3.48 -11.54 8.67
N SER A 73 -4.61 -11.53 7.94
CA SER A 73 -4.60 -11.80 6.49
C SER A 73 -3.79 -10.75 5.74
N GLY A 74 -3.28 -11.08 4.55
CA GLY A 74 -2.51 -10.15 3.70
C GLY A 74 -3.14 -8.76 3.51
N SER A 75 -4.46 -8.67 3.29
CA SER A 75 -5.14 -7.37 3.13
C SER A 75 -5.25 -6.57 4.43
N THR A 76 -5.50 -7.25 5.56
CA THR A 76 -5.59 -6.61 6.88
C THR A 76 -4.22 -6.21 7.41
N SER A 77 -3.18 -7.00 7.15
CA SER A 77 -1.82 -6.65 7.52
C SER A 77 -1.31 -5.48 6.69
N GLN A 78 -1.59 -5.45 5.38
CA GLN A 78 -1.24 -4.31 4.54
C GLN A 78 -2.01 -3.03 4.93
N ALA A 79 -3.30 -3.14 5.29
CA ALA A 79 -4.06 -2.02 5.82
C ALA A 79 -3.44 -1.48 7.12
N ALA A 80 -3.13 -2.37 8.07
CA ALA A 80 -2.48 -1.99 9.32
C ALA A 80 -1.11 -1.36 9.07
N ASN A 81 -0.31 -1.93 8.17
CA ASN A 81 1.01 -1.42 7.79
C ASN A 81 0.95 0.03 7.26
N ILE A 82 -0.06 0.38 6.46
CA ILE A 82 -0.28 1.77 6.02
C ILE A 82 -0.64 2.68 7.21
N ILE A 83 -1.57 2.26 8.07
CA ILE A 83 -1.99 3.09 9.21
C ILE A 83 -0.84 3.31 10.18
N GLU A 84 -0.08 2.26 10.51
CA GLU A 84 1.12 2.32 11.34
C GLU A 84 2.18 3.24 10.72
N ALA A 85 2.40 3.17 9.40
CA ALA A 85 3.34 4.05 8.69
C ALA A 85 2.90 5.53 8.78
N LEU A 86 1.60 5.80 8.61
CA LEU A 86 1.05 7.15 8.73
C LEU A 86 1.17 7.67 10.18
N GLU A 87 0.94 6.81 11.17
CA GLU A 87 1.06 7.15 12.59
C GLU A 87 2.50 7.59 12.96
N VAL A 88 3.51 6.93 12.41
CA VAL A 88 4.92 7.29 12.62
C VAL A 88 5.41 8.42 11.70
N GLY A 89 4.52 9.03 10.90
CA GLY A 89 4.81 10.23 10.12
C GLY A 89 5.33 9.99 8.71
N ALA A 90 5.03 8.85 8.09
CA ALA A 90 5.40 8.58 6.71
C ALA A 90 4.86 9.66 5.74
N ARG A 91 5.70 10.12 4.82
CA ARG A 91 5.35 11.11 3.79
C ARG A 91 5.29 10.53 2.38
N VAL A 92 5.87 9.36 2.19
CA VAL A 92 5.86 8.64 0.91
C VAL A 92 5.62 7.17 1.16
N LEU A 93 4.62 6.59 0.49
CA LEU A 93 4.36 5.14 0.49
C LEU A 93 4.97 4.52 -0.77
N LEU A 94 5.82 3.52 -0.60
CA LEU A 94 6.45 2.79 -1.70
C LEU A 94 5.82 1.40 -1.79
N ILE A 95 5.16 1.09 -2.90
CA ILE A 95 4.36 -0.13 -3.05
C ILE A 95 4.78 -0.86 -4.32
N ASP A 96 4.98 -2.18 -4.20
CA ASP A 96 5.12 -3.08 -5.36
C ASP A 96 3.91 -4.00 -5.43
N GLU A 97 3.17 -3.96 -6.55
CA GLU A 97 2.01 -4.83 -6.81
C GLU A 97 2.34 -6.31 -6.59
N ASP A 98 3.56 -6.75 -6.93
CA ASP A 98 3.98 -8.16 -6.80
C ASP A 98 4.08 -8.63 -5.34
N THR A 99 4.13 -7.70 -4.37
CA THR A 99 4.20 -7.99 -2.93
C THR A 99 2.99 -7.50 -2.14
N ALA A 100 1.99 -6.95 -2.84
CA ALA A 100 0.75 -6.44 -2.26
C ALA A 100 -0.36 -7.49 -2.30
N ALA A 101 -1.35 -7.36 -1.41
CA ALA A 101 -2.57 -8.14 -1.48
C ALA A 101 -3.45 -7.61 -2.64
N THR A 102 -3.69 -8.44 -3.66
CA THR A 102 -4.43 -8.02 -4.87
C THR A 102 -5.82 -7.47 -4.56
N ASN A 103 -6.56 -8.11 -3.64
CA ASN A 103 -7.89 -7.68 -3.19
C ASN A 103 -7.87 -6.37 -2.39
N PHE A 104 -6.70 -5.94 -1.92
CA PHE A 104 -6.50 -4.65 -1.28
C PHE A 104 -6.16 -3.56 -2.31
N MET A 105 -5.43 -3.88 -3.36
CA MET A 105 -4.96 -2.88 -4.34
C MET A 105 -6.09 -2.38 -5.26
N ILE A 106 -6.93 -3.28 -5.76
CA ILE A 106 -8.00 -2.96 -6.72
C ILE A 106 -9.26 -3.74 -6.41
N ARG A 107 -10.36 -3.31 -7.04
CA ARG A 107 -11.60 -4.09 -7.04
C ARG A 107 -12.03 -4.38 -8.47
N ASP A 108 -12.06 -5.67 -8.79
CA ASP A 108 -12.53 -6.11 -10.10
C ASP A 108 -14.01 -5.73 -10.33
N ARG A 109 -14.30 -5.21 -11.52
CA ARG A 109 -15.63 -4.73 -11.89
C ARG A 109 -16.66 -5.86 -11.91
N ARG A 110 -16.27 -7.08 -12.30
CA ARG A 110 -17.18 -8.24 -12.33
C ARG A 110 -17.47 -8.72 -10.90
N MET A 111 -16.46 -8.75 -10.04
CA MET A 111 -16.65 -9.05 -8.61
C MET A 111 -17.59 -8.06 -7.93
N THR A 112 -17.53 -6.78 -8.31
CA THR A 112 -18.46 -5.75 -7.83
C THR A 112 -19.91 -5.99 -8.25
N GLN A 113 -20.12 -6.56 -9.45
CA GLN A 113 -21.46 -6.94 -9.91
C GLN A 113 -21.99 -8.19 -9.21
N LEU A 114 -21.11 -9.10 -8.79
CA LEU A 114 -21.46 -10.35 -8.13
C LEU A 114 -21.70 -10.18 -6.62
N VAL A 115 -20.84 -9.41 -5.95
CA VAL A 115 -20.84 -9.24 -4.50
C VAL A 115 -21.36 -7.85 -4.15
N ALA A 116 -22.53 -7.81 -3.51
CA ALA A 116 -23.11 -6.56 -3.03
C ALA A 116 -22.10 -5.75 -2.19
N PRO A 117 -22.00 -4.42 -2.35
CA PRO A 117 -21.05 -3.59 -1.60
C PRO A 117 -21.12 -3.78 -0.09
N SER A 118 -22.30 -4.03 0.47
CA SER A 118 -22.49 -4.28 1.91
C SER A 118 -21.88 -5.58 2.42
N LYS A 119 -21.47 -6.49 1.52
CA LYS A 119 -20.81 -7.76 1.83
C LYS A 119 -19.30 -7.73 1.56
N GLU A 120 -18.78 -6.62 1.04
CA GLU A 120 -17.35 -6.44 0.77
C GLU A 120 -16.74 -5.61 1.91
N PRO A 121 -15.94 -6.23 2.79
CA PRO A 121 -15.36 -5.51 3.92
C PRO A 121 -14.23 -4.56 3.51
N ILE A 122 -13.63 -4.76 2.33
CA ILE A 122 -12.42 -4.05 1.91
C ILE A 122 -12.78 -2.85 1.05
N THR A 123 -12.32 -1.67 1.48
CA THR A 123 -12.17 -0.48 0.65
C THR A 123 -10.77 -0.53 0.02
N PRO A 124 -10.65 -0.68 -1.30
CA PRO A 124 -9.36 -0.84 -1.95
C PRO A 124 -8.52 0.43 -1.88
N PHE A 125 -7.20 0.28 -1.93
CA PHE A 125 -6.22 1.37 -1.80
C PHE A 125 -6.43 2.47 -2.85
N ILE A 126 -6.81 2.11 -4.09
CA ILE A 126 -7.14 3.07 -5.14
C ILE A 126 -8.23 4.07 -4.73
N GLY A 127 -9.18 3.67 -3.87
CA GLY A 127 -10.22 4.55 -3.34
C GLY A 127 -9.74 5.54 -2.28
N ARG A 128 -8.50 5.38 -1.78
CA ARG A 128 -7.90 6.22 -0.72
C ARG A 128 -6.64 6.95 -1.16
N VAL A 129 -5.94 6.50 -2.19
CA VAL A 129 -4.65 7.06 -2.62
C VAL A 129 -4.70 8.56 -2.89
N ARG A 130 -5.77 9.06 -3.52
CA ARG A 130 -5.95 10.51 -3.74
C ARG A 130 -6.23 11.27 -2.44
N GLN A 131 -6.97 10.67 -1.53
CA GLN A 131 -7.27 11.27 -0.23
C GLN A 131 -5.99 11.44 0.60
N LEU A 132 -5.13 10.41 0.62
CA LEU A 132 -3.82 10.46 1.28
C LEU A 132 -2.96 11.62 0.77
N TYR A 133 -2.93 11.83 -0.55
CA TYR A 133 -2.20 12.95 -1.12
C TYR A 133 -2.84 14.31 -0.81
N ASN A 134 -4.14 14.47 -1.10
CA ASN A 134 -4.82 15.76 -1.01
C ASN A 134 -5.02 16.25 0.42
N GLU A 135 -5.34 15.35 1.35
CA GLU A 135 -5.69 15.71 2.74
C GLU A 135 -4.51 15.57 3.70
N MET A 136 -3.59 14.62 3.44
CA MET A 136 -2.47 14.34 4.35
C MET A 136 -1.10 14.71 3.75
N GLY A 137 -1.02 15.08 2.47
CA GLY A 137 0.24 15.38 1.79
C GLY A 137 1.15 14.17 1.62
N VAL A 138 0.59 12.95 1.68
CA VAL A 138 1.35 11.70 1.58
C VAL A 138 1.40 11.24 0.14
N SER A 139 2.60 11.21 -0.44
CA SER A 139 2.83 10.75 -1.82
C SER A 139 2.82 9.23 -1.90
N THR A 140 2.61 8.68 -3.09
CA THR A 140 2.74 7.22 -3.33
C THR A 140 3.54 6.98 -4.61
N VAL A 141 4.52 6.08 -4.53
CA VAL A 141 5.18 5.48 -5.70
C VAL A 141 4.75 4.03 -5.78
N LEU A 142 4.06 3.66 -6.85
CA LEU A 142 3.47 2.35 -7.03
C LEU A 142 4.04 1.70 -8.30
N VAL A 143 4.67 0.54 -8.15
CA VAL A 143 4.96 -0.34 -9.27
C VAL A 143 3.69 -1.13 -9.59
N VAL A 144 3.18 -0.93 -10.81
CA VAL A 144 2.07 -1.70 -11.39
C VAL A 144 2.51 -2.51 -12.61
N GLY A 145 1.88 -3.65 -12.81
CA GLY A 145 2.01 -4.53 -13.96
C GLY A 145 0.68 -5.13 -14.42
N GLY A 146 -0.29 -5.33 -13.52
CA GLY A 146 -1.60 -5.91 -13.82
C GLY A 146 -2.78 -4.95 -13.58
N CYS A 147 -2.59 -3.92 -12.75
CA CYS A 147 -3.67 -3.03 -12.31
C CYS A 147 -3.70 -1.70 -13.10
N GLY A 148 -4.44 -1.67 -14.21
CA GLY A 148 -4.59 -0.46 -15.05
C GLY A 148 -5.42 0.67 -14.42
N ASP A 149 -6.28 0.37 -13.44
CA ASP A 149 -7.19 1.34 -12.82
C ASP A 149 -6.45 2.54 -12.19
N TYR A 150 -5.19 2.35 -11.78
CA TYR A 150 -4.37 3.42 -11.19
C TYR A 150 -4.05 4.55 -12.17
N PHE A 151 -4.21 4.36 -13.49
CA PHE A 151 -4.03 5.44 -14.45
C PHE A 151 -5.03 6.59 -14.26
N ASP A 152 -6.22 6.31 -13.73
CA ASP A 152 -7.25 7.33 -13.49
C ASP A 152 -6.89 8.28 -12.34
N VAL A 153 -5.96 7.88 -11.48
CA VAL A 153 -5.59 8.61 -10.26
C VAL A 153 -4.10 9.02 -10.20
N ALA A 154 -3.28 8.57 -11.16
CA ALA A 154 -1.86 8.87 -11.18
C ALA A 154 -1.57 10.28 -11.73
N ASP A 155 -0.63 10.99 -11.08
CA ASP A 155 -0.12 12.27 -11.60
C ASP A 155 1.00 12.08 -12.64
N CYS A 156 1.75 10.97 -12.53
CA CYS A 156 2.85 10.63 -13.41
C CYS A 156 2.90 9.12 -13.65
N VAL A 157 3.16 8.73 -14.89
CA VAL A 157 3.35 7.33 -15.31
C VAL A 157 4.70 7.21 -16.00
N ILE A 158 5.53 6.28 -15.53
CA ILE A 158 6.86 5.97 -16.09
C ILE A 158 6.80 4.55 -16.66
N MET A 159 7.30 4.37 -17.88
CA MET A 159 7.32 3.08 -18.60
C MET A 159 8.71 2.47 -18.67
#